data_AF-A0A2G6TWU0-F1
#
_entry.id   AF-A0A2G6TWU0-F1
#
_cell.length_a   1.000
_cell.length_b   1.000
_cell.length_c   1.000
_cell.angle_alpha   90.00
_cell.angle_beta   90.00
_cell.angle_gamma   90.00
#
_symmetry.space_group_name_H-M   'P 1'
#
loop_
_entity.id
_entity.type
_entity.pdbx_description
1 polymer ?
#
loop_
_entity_poly.entity_id
_entity_poly.type
_entity_poly.pdbx_seq_one_letter_code
_entity_poly.pdbx_strand_id
1 'polypeptide(L)' 'MKATRQFKGVKDGEIYPTVFEVGDEIPAELEAAAIELGAVEQKKAVAGTDKAKS' A
#
# COMPACT_ATOMS: atom_id res chain seq x y z
N MET A 1 1.63 3.98 5.67
CA MET A 1 0.53 3.40 6.49
C MET A 1 0.94 2.02 6.99
N LYS A 2 0.36 1.44 8.06
CA LYS A 2 0.65 0.05 8.46
C LYS A 2 -0.47 -0.90 8.08
N ALA A 3 -0.12 -2.07 7.54
CA ALA A 3 -1.06 -3.13 7.23
C ALA A 3 -1.72 -3.65 8.52
N THR A 4 -3.04 -3.70 8.55
CA THR A 4 -3.80 -4.34 9.64
C THR A 4 -4.21 -5.76 9.28
N ARG A 5 -4.05 -6.13 8.00
CA ARG A 5 -4.30 -7.47 7.48
C ARG A 5 -3.29 -7.81 6.39
N GLN A 6 -2.99 -9.09 6.25
CA GLN A 6 -2.10 -9.56 5.19
C GLN A 6 -2.73 -9.32 3.81
N PHE A 7 -1.97 -8.71 2.91
CA PHE A 7 -2.38 -8.49 1.52
C PHE A 7 -1.20 -8.62 0.55
N LYS A 8 -1.50 -8.69 -0.74
CA LYS A 8 -0.50 -8.78 -1.80
C LYS A 8 -0.55 -7.53 -2.66
N GLY A 9 0.61 -6.92 -2.89
CA GLY A 9 0.73 -5.73 -3.72
C GLY A 9 1.98 -5.79 -4.59
N VAL A 10 1.87 -5.30 -5.81
CA VAL A 10 3.00 -5.19 -6.75
C VAL A 10 3.60 -3.80 -6.58
N LYS A 11 4.87 -3.71 -6.18
CA LYS A 11 5.56 -2.42 -6.05
C LYS A 11 5.94 -1.89 -7.44
N ASP A 12 6.15 -0.59 -7.56
CA ASP A 12 6.62 -0.04 -8.83
C ASP A 12 8.00 -0.63 -9.19
N GLY A 13 8.15 -1.05 -10.45
CA GLY A 13 9.34 -1.75 -10.94
C GLY A 13 9.46 -3.23 -10.58
N GLU A 14 8.56 -3.77 -9.76
CA GLU A 14 8.46 -5.22 -9.50
C GLU A 14 7.43 -5.84 -10.44
N ILE A 15 7.74 -7.02 -11.00
CA ILE A 15 6.77 -7.80 -11.80
C ILE A 15 5.98 -8.80 -10.95
N TYR A 16 6.46 -9.07 -9.74
CA TYR A 16 5.85 -10.05 -8.85
C TYR A 16 5.19 -9.37 -7.64
N PRO A 17 4.01 -9.86 -7.23
CA PRO A 17 3.35 -9.35 -6.04
C PRO A 17 4.15 -9.71 -4.78
N THR A 18 4.42 -8.69 -3.96
CA THR A 18 4.99 -8.82 -2.62
C THR A 18 3.88 -9.08 -1.62
N VAL A 19 4.13 -9.97 -0.67
CA VAL A 19 3.24 -10.20 0.47
C VAL A 19 3.60 -9.20 1.57
N PHE A 20 2.60 -8.43 2.00
CA PHE A 20 2.71 -7.53 3.14
C PHE A 20 1.97 -8.17 4.31
N GLU A 21 2.67 -8.37 5.43
CA GLU A 21 2.12 -8.94 6.65
C GLU A 21 1.50 -7.86 7.54
N VAL A 22 0.79 -8.30 8.59
CA VAL A 22 0.20 -7.38 9.56
C VAL A 22 1.32 -6.65 10.31
N GLY A 23 1.23 -5.32 10.34
CA GLY A 23 2.23 -4.45 10.95
C GLY A 23 3.28 -3.93 9.97
N ASP A 24 3.34 -4.49 8.76
CA ASP A 24 4.26 -4.02 7.72
C ASP A 24 3.89 -2.63 7.22
N GLU A 25 4.92 -1.88 6.85
CA GLU A 25 4.76 -0.57 6.25
C GLU A 25 4.33 -0.71 4.78
N ILE A 26 3.21 -0.08 4.45
CA ILE A 26 2.64 -0.06 3.12
C ILE A 26 3.16 1.18 2.39
N PRO A 27 3.77 1.02 1.20
CA PRO A 27 4.20 2.13 0.39
C PRO A 27 2.99 2.91 -0.16
N ALA A 28 3.14 4.23 -0.31
CA ALA A 28 2.06 5.14 -0.70
C ALA A 28 1.31 4.71 -1.99
N GLU A 29 2.02 4.08 -2.93
CA GLU A 29 1.46 3.53 -4.17
C GLU A 29 0.45 2.40 -3.96
N LEU A 30 0.56 1.65 -2.86
CA LEU A 30 -0.30 0.54 -2.49
C LEU A 30 -1.30 0.91 -1.39
N GLU A 31 -1.21 2.11 -0.80
CA GLU A 31 -2.14 2.55 0.25
C GLU A 31 -3.57 2.60 -0.27
N ALA A 32 -3.80 3.14 -1.48
CA ALA A 32 -5.14 3.20 -2.08
C ALA A 32 -5.73 1.79 -2.27
N ALA A 33 -4.95 0.86 -2.83
CA ALA A 33 -5.36 -0.53 -3.02
C ALA A 33 -5.61 -1.22 -1.67
N ALA A 34 -4.75 -0.99 -0.68
CA ALA A 34 -4.89 -1.55 0.66
C ALA A 34 -6.14 -1.01 1.37
N ILE A 35 -6.50 0.27 1.16
CA ILE A 35 -7.73 0.88 1.67
C ILE A 35 -8.97 0.24 1.03
N GLU A 36 -8.99 0.08 -0.29
CA GLU A 36 -10.10 -0.58 -1.01
C GLU A 36 -10.26 -2.04 -0.60
N LEU A 37 -9.15 -2.75 -0.37
CA LEU A 37 -9.12 -4.12 0.13
C LEU A 37 -9.46 -4.25 1.62
N GLY A 38 -9.53 -3.13 2.36
CA GLY A 38 -9.71 -3.14 3.82
C GLY A 38 -8.52 -3.77 4.55
N ALA A 39 -7.32 -3.73 3.98
CA ALA A 39 -6.08 -4.23 4.56
C ALA A 39 -5.45 -3.26 5.56
N VAL A 40 -6.09 -2.11 5.79
CA VAL A 40 -5.65 -1.03 6.66
C VAL A 40 -6.84 -0.42 7.39
N GLU A 41 -6.64 0.03 8.63
CA GLU A 41 -7.63 0.83 9.33
C GLU A 41 -7.62 2.26 8.75
N GLN A 42 -8.73 2.67 8.15
CA GLN A 42 -8.89 4.02 7.59
C GLN A 42 -8.87 5.07 8.71
N LYS A 43 -7.69 5.53 9.11
CA LYS A 43 -7.56 6.84 9.76
C LYS A 43 -7.26 7.85 8.66
N LYS A 44 -8.32 8.38 8.03
CA LYS A 44 -8.36 9.44 6.98
C LYS A 44 -7.02 10.18 6.86
N ALA A 45 -6.11 9.65 6.05
CA ALA A 45 -4.84 10.29 5.74
C ALA A 45 -4.79 10.41 4.21
N VAL A 46 -4.80 11.66 3.78
CA VAL A 46 -4.64 12.09 2.39
C VAL A 46 -3.30 11.54 1.90
N ALA A 47 -3.33 10.50 1.06
CA ALA A 47 -2.13 9.98 0.42
C ALA A 47 -1.84 10.83 -0.82
N GLY A 48 -0.78 11.63 -0.69
CA GLY A 48 -0.25 12.48 -1.74
C GLY A 48 0.32 11.66 -2.88
N THR A 49 -0.03 12.08 -4.09
CA THR A 49 0.72 11.92 -5.32
C THR A 49 2.10 12.57 -5.19
N ASP A 50 3.19 11.80 -5.32
CA ASP A 50 4.54 12.23 -5.76
C ASP A 50 5.39 10.93 -5.84
N LYS A 51 6.04 10.48 -6.92
CA LYS A 51 6.78 11.10 -8.05
C LYS A 51 6.71 10.16 -9.27
N ALA A 52 6.55 10.57 -10.54
CA ALA A 52 7.39 11.42 -11.40
C ALA A 52 8.67 10.76 -11.98
N LYS A 53 8.62 10.42 -13.29
CA LYS A 53 9.70 10.45 -14.32
C LYS A 53 9.03 10.09 -15.67
N SER A 54 9.04 10.85 -16.76
CA SER A 54 9.82 11.98 -17.27
C SER A 54 8.98 12.80 -18.24
#